data_AF-A0A354G2T0-F1
#
_entry.id   AF-A0A354G2T0-F1
#
_cell.length_a   1.000
_cell.length_b   1.000
_cell.length_c   1.000
_cell.angle_alpha   90.00
_cell.angle_beta   90.00
_cell.angle_gamma   90.00
#
_symmetry.space_group_name_H-M   'P 1'
#
loop_
_entity.id
_entity.type
_entity.pdbx_description
1 polymer ?
#
loop_
_entity_poly.entity_id
_entity_poly.type
_entity_poly.pdbx_seq_one_letter_code
_entity_poly.pdbx_strand_id
1 'polypeptide(L)'
;MNIAYYRKSKFDFDKTLSNLLDKAKDLGFEVVSQTKLDENLGLIVTIKDRDLTQKILTADSNLIGLIPTSVAVLNKNGVLVGIGNPELMSGVTPNHEIQHYASELATKMKTLINETTGVGELKVVNVKLYSTHTCPYCKMEKDWLEKNMVKHETVYLEEAPKEAEYVVKSTGQMGVPVTEIIYEDNESEFVIGFDRDKLASMLVK
;
A
#
# COMPACT_ATOMS: atom_id res chain seq x y z
N MET A 1 -0.24 4.16 9.54
CA MET A 1 -0.47 3.01 8.63
C MET A 1 -1.34 3.48 7.45
N ASN A 2 -0.91 3.27 6.21
CA ASN A 2 -1.69 3.64 5.03
C ASN A 2 -2.82 2.63 4.82
N ILE A 3 -4.04 3.06 5.16
CA ILE A 3 -5.24 2.22 5.05
C ILE A 3 -5.77 2.11 3.62
N ALA A 4 -5.30 3.00 2.74
CA ALA A 4 -5.72 3.09 1.36
C ALA A 4 -4.52 3.40 0.46
N TYR A 5 -4.64 3.02 -0.81
CA TYR A 5 -3.80 3.52 -1.90
C TYR A 5 -4.70 4.27 -2.87
N TYR A 6 -4.35 5.49 -3.23
CA TYR A 6 -5.14 6.28 -4.17
C TYR A 6 -4.27 7.16 -5.04
N ARG A 7 -4.78 7.51 -6.22
CA ARG A 7 -4.13 8.43 -7.16
C ARG A 7 -5.12 9.40 -7.76
N LYS A 8 -4.65 10.61 -8.03
CA LYS A 8 -5.38 11.60 -8.81
C LYS A 8 -5.23 11.28 -10.29
N SER A 9 -6.34 11.04 -10.97
CA SER A 9 -6.36 10.79 -12.40
C SER A 9 -5.98 12.05 -13.17
N LYS A 10 -5.21 11.87 -14.24
CA LYS A 10 -4.99 12.92 -15.25
C LYS A 10 -6.15 13.04 -16.25
N PHE A 11 -7.11 12.12 -16.17
CA PHE A 11 -8.28 12.05 -17.04
C PHE A 11 -9.53 12.58 -16.33
N ASP A 12 -10.58 12.87 -17.11
CA ASP A 12 -11.91 13.14 -16.58
C ASP A 12 -12.58 11.88 -16.01
N PHE A 13 -13.78 12.05 -15.43
CA PHE A 13 -14.46 10.98 -14.70
C PHE A 13 -14.82 9.81 -15.60
N ASP A 14 -15.41 10.09 -16.76
CA ASP A 14 -15.90 9.07 -17.69
C ASP A 14 -14.73 8.28 -18.29
N LYS A 15 -13.64 8.96 -18.68
CA LYS A 15 -12.45 8.30 -19.19
C LYS A 15 -11.75 7.48 -18.11
N THR A 16 -11.69 7.99 -16.88
CA THR A 16 -11.12 7.26 -15.74
C THR A 16 -11.93 6.00 -15.44
N LEU A 17 -13.26 6.09 -15.43
CA LEU A 17 -14.14 4.93 -15.20
C LEU A 17 -14.02 3.91 -16.33
N SER A 18 -14.01 4.34 -17.59
CA SER A 18 -13.78 3.45 -18.74
C SER A 18 -12.44 2.72 -18.61
N ASN A 19 -11.36 3.45 -18.30
CA ASN A 19 -10.04 2.85 -18.11
C ASN A 19 -10.07 1.82 -16.96
N LEU A 20 -10.73 2.12 -15.83
CA LEU A 20 -10.84 1.19 -14.70
C LEU A 20 -11.46 -0.13 -15.13
N LEU A 21 -12.58 -0.08 -15.86
CA LEU A 21 -13.31 -1.26 -16.29
C LEU A 21 -12.54 -2.11 -17.31
N ASP A 22 -11.80 -1.46 -18.20
CA ASP A 22 -10.97 -2.15 -19.20
C ASP A 22 -9.73 -2.76 -18.53
N LYS A 23 -9.02 -1.98 -17.72
CA LYS A 23 -7.80 -2.40 -17.02
C LYS A 23 -8.02 -3.46 -15.95
N ALA A 24 -9.18 -3.43 -15.30
CA ALA A 24 -9.57 -4.50 -14.39
C ALA A 24 -9.57 -5.86 -15.14
N LYS A 25 -10.18 -5.92 -16.32
CA LYS A 25 -10.23 -7.15 -17.14
C LYS A 25 -8.84 -7.55 -17.62
N ASP A 26 -8.04 -6.60 -18.12
CA ASP A 26 -6.66 -6.85 -18.58
C ASP A 26 -5.80 -7.50 -17.47
N LEU A 27 -6.00 -7.08 -16.22
CA LEU A 27 -5.27 -7.59 -15.04
C LEU A 27 -5.93 -8.84 -14.41
N GLY A 28 -6.97 -9.39 -15.03
CA GLY A 28 -7.64 -10.61 -14.59
C GLY A 28 -8.68 -10.41 -13.46
N PHE A 29 -9.10 -9.18 -13.20
CA PHE A 29 -10.21 -8.90 -12.30
C PHE A 29 -11.57 -8.99 -13.03
N GLU A 30 -12.54 -9.60 -12.36
CA GLU A 30 -13.95 -9.58 -12.75
C GLU A 30 -14.63 -8.40 -12.06
N VAL A 31 -15.35 -7.58 -12.84
CA VAL A 31 -16.20 -6.51 -12.30
C VAL A 31 -17.52 -7.12 -11.81
N VAL A 32 -17.74 -7.07 -10.50
CA VAL A 32 -18.91 -7.66 -9.85
C VAL A 32 -20.09 -6.69 -9.85
N SER A 33 -19.83 -5.42 -9.52
CA SER A 33 -20.88 -4.40 -9.45
C SER A 33 -20.33 -2.99 -9.62
N GLN A 34 -21.23 -2.06 -9.92
CA GLN A 34 -20.98 -0.63 -9.97
C GLN A 34 -22.08 0.07 -9.19
N THR A 35 -21.73 0.74 -8.10
CA THR A 35 -22.67 1.37 -7.17
C THR A 35 -22.39 2.86 -7.09
N LYS A 36 -23.34 3.69 -7.53
CA LYS A 36 -23.27 5.14 -7.35
C LYS A 36 -23.36 5.47 -5.86
N LEU A 37 -22.55 6.40 -5.39
CA LEU A 37 -22.58 6.85 -4.00
C LEU A 37 -23.72 7.86 -3.78
N ASP A 38 -23.54 9.08 -4.27
CA ASP A 38 -24.50 10.18 -4.23
C ASP A 38 -24.38 11.01 -5.52
N GLU A 39 -25.36 11.89 -5.79
CA GLU A 39 -25.27 12.83 -6.92
C GLU A 39 -23.98 13.64 -6.84
N ASN A 40 -23.13 13.49 -7.86
CA ASN A 40 -21.83 14.14 -8.03
C ASN A 40 -20.68 13.69 -7.13
N LEU A 41 -20.87 12.73 -6.19
CA LEU A 41 -19.77 12.27 -5.33
C LEU A 41 -18.84 11.29 -6.06
N GLY A 42 -19.41 10.32 -6.78
CA GLY A 42 -18.66 9.29 -7.48
C GLY A 42 -19.33 7.92 -7.48
N LEU A 43 -18.53 6.90 -7.72
CA LEU A 43 -18.97 5.52 -7.89
C LEU A 43 -17.98 4.55 -7.24
N ILE A 44 -18.50 3.46 -6.70
CA ILE A 44 -17.70 2.31 -6.25
C ILE A 44 -17.85 1.19 -7.29
N VAL A 45 -16.73 0.70 -7.79
CA VAL A 45 -16.65 -0.54 -8.58
C VAL A 45 -16.19 -1.66 -7.67
N THR A 46 -16.99 -2.71 -7.52
CA THR A 46 -16.57 -3.93 -6.83
C THR A 46 -15.91 -4.85 -7.83
N ILE A 47 -14.69 -5.28 -7.52
CA ILE A 47 -13.90 -6.18 -8.36
C ILE A 47 -13.45 -7.41 -7.56
N LYS A 48 -13.25 -8.54 -8.25
CA LYS A 48 -12.66 -9.74 -7.65
C LYS A 48 -11.62 -10.35 -8.57
N ASP A 49 -10.49 -10.75 -8.00
CA ASP A 49 -9.61 -11.73 -8.63
C ASP A 49 -10.09 -13.12 -8.19
N ARG A 50 -10.48 -13.96 -9.15
CA ARG A 50 -11.10 -15.26 -8.83
C ARG A 50 -10.16 -16.19 -8.06
N ASP A 51 -8.89 -16.26 -8.44
CA ASP A 51 -7.93 -17.19 -7.85
C ASP A 51 -7.53 -16.72 -6.44
N LEU A 52 -7.17 -15.44 -6.29
CA LEU A 52 -6.81 -14.86 -4.99
C LEU A 52 -8.00 -14.85 -4.03
N THR A 53 -9.20 -14.53 -4.50
CA THR A 53 -10.43 -14.61 -3.68
C THR A 53 -10.64 -16.01 -3.14
N GLN A 54 -10.47 -17.03 -3.99
CA GLN A 54 -10.64 -18.42 -3.57
C GLN A 54 -9.55 -18.82 -2.56
N LYS A 55 -8.28 -18.49 -2.82
CA LYS A 55 -7.16 -18.77 -1.91
C LYS A 55 -7.36 -18.11 -0.54
N ILE A 56 -7.68 -16.82 -0.51
CA ILE A 56 -7.89 -16.04 0.71
C ILE A 56 -9.04 -16.61 1.54
N LEU A 57 -10.23 -16.80 0.94
CA LEU A 57 -11.41 -17.27 1.68
C LEU A 57 -11.34 -18.75 2.09
N THR A 58 -10.56 -19.56 1.38
CA THR A 58 -10.28 -20.95 1.78
C THR A 58 -9.30 -20.99 2.94
N ALA A 59 -8.28 -20.12 2.93
CA ALA A 59 -7.27 -20.04 3.99
C ALA A 59 -7.82 -19.40 5.27
N ASP A 60 -8.73 -18.42 5.17
CA ASP A 60 -9.43 -17.84 6.32
C ASP A 60 -10.79 -17.23 5.92
N SER A 61 -11.88 -17.92 6.27
CA SER A 61 -13.24 -17.46 5.96
C SER A 61 -13.66 -16.21 6.72
N ASN A 62 -12.97 -15.83 7.80
CA ASN A 62 -13.28 -14.61 8.55
C ASN A 62 -12.97 -13.34 7.73
N LEU A 63 -12.18 -13.47 6.66
CA LEU A 63 -11.84 -12.36 5.75
C LEU A 63 -12.96 -12.06 4.72
N ILE A 64 -14.11 -12.74 4.81
CA ILE A 64 -15.26 -12.51 3.91
C ILE A 64 -15.76 -11.06 3.90
N GLY A 65 -15.52 -10.31 4.98
CA GLY A 65 -15.86 -8.88 5.04
C GLY A 65 -14.91 -7.97 4.24
N LEU A 66 -13.76 -8.49 3.80
CA LEU A 66 -12.70 -7.75 3.10
C LEU A 66 -12.58 -8.16 1.62
N ILE A 67 -13.38 -9.13 1.19
CA ILE A 67 -13.40 -9.70 -0.17
C ILE A 67 -14.87 -9.85 -0.61
N PRO A 68 -15.29 -9.39 -1.80
CA PRO A 68 -14.50 -8.79 -2.88
C PRO A 68 -14.05 -7.35 -2.55
N THR A 69 -13.07 -6.87 -3.30
CA THR A 69 -12.45 -5.56 -3.06
C THR A 69 -13.17 -4.43 -3.81
N SER A 70 -13.19 -3.25 -3.21
CA SER A 70 -13.82 -2.05 -3.75
C SER A 70 -12.79 -1.08 -4.30
N VAL A 71 -13.05 -0.55 -5.50
CA VAL A 71 -12.35 0.59 -6.09
C VAL A 71 -13.30 1.79 -6.10
N ALA A 72 -12.95 2.84 -5.38
CA ALA A 72 -13.70 4.09 -5.40
C ALA A 72 -13.17 5.01 -6.52
N VAL A 73 -14.08 5.54 -7.34
CA VAL A 73 -13.81 6.61 -8.31
C VAL A 73 -14.62 7.82 -7.87
N LEU A 74 -13.95 8.82 -7.30
CA LEU A 74 -14.57 10.01 -6.71
C LEU A 74 -14.36 11.23 -7.61
N ASN A 75 -15.36 12.10 -7.66
CA ASN A 75 -15.27 13.38 -8.36
C ASN A 75 -15.14 14.53 -7.33
N LYS A 76 -13.93 14.76 -6.84
CA LYS A 76 -13.64 15.76 -5.79
C LYS A 76 -12.34 16.52 -6.12
N ASN A 77 -12.45 17.77 -6.57
CA ASN A 77 -11.32 18.62 -6.99
C ASN A 77 -10.39 17.92 -8.01
N GLY A 78 -11.03 17.28 -9.01
CA GLY A 78 -10.42 16.32 -9.92
C GLY A 78 -10.94 14.90 -9.64
N VAL A 79 -10.51 13.93 -10.44
CA VAL A 79 -10.93 12.53 -10.26
C VAL A 79 -9.93 11.81 -9.39
N LEU A 80 -10.39 11.25 -8.28
CA LEU A 80 -9.59 10.47 -7.35
C LEU A 80 -9.98 9.00 -7.48
N VAL A 81 -9.02 8.11 -7.67
CA VAL A 81 -9.26 6.67 -7.70
C VAL A 81 -8.51 6.03 -6.56
N GLY A 82 -9.21 5.25 -5.73
CA GLY A 82 -8.61 4.67 -4.53
C GLY A 82 -9.16 3.31 -4.16
N ILE A 83 -8.36 2.57 -3.40
CA ILE A 83 -8.64 1.23 -2.89
C ILE A 83 -8.28 1.17 -1.42
N GLY A 84 -8.95 0.30 -0.67
CA GLY A 84 -8.42 -0.14 0.61
C GLY A 84 -7.14 -0.96 0.40
N ASN A 85 -6.17 -0.86 1.30
CA ASN A 85 -4.92 -1.60 1.19
C ASN A 85 -5.14 -3.09 1.58
N PRO A 86 -4.98 -4.06 0.65
CA PRO A 86 -5.18 -5.48 0.95
C PRO A 86 -4.23 -6.03 2.01
N GLU A 87 -3.03 -5.43 2.17
CA GLU A 87 -2.07 -5.85 3.20
C GLU A 87 -2.61 -5.69 4.62
N LEU A 88 -3.67 -4.89 4.84
CA LEU A 88 -4.33 -4.82 6.15
C LEU A 88 -4.90 -6.18 6.58
N MET A 89 -5.18 -7.09 5.64
CA MET A 89 -5.63 -8.44 5.94
C MET A 89 -4.61 -9.21 6.80
N SER A 90 -3.30 -9.00 6.61
CA SER A 90 -2.29 -9.67 7.44
C SER A 90 -2.28 -9.21 8.90
N GLY A 91 -2.85 -8.03 9.19
CA GLY A 91 -2.95 -7.51 10.55
C GLY A 91 -4.16 -8.06 11.33
N VAL A 92 -5.12 -8.68 10.64
CA VAL A 92 -6.38 -9.16 11.24
C VAL A 92 -6.48 -10.69 11.28
N THR A 93 -5.48 -11.39 10.77
CA THR A 93 -5.39 -12.86 10.80
C THR A 93 -3.96 -13.31 11.15
N PRO A 94 -3.78 -14.36 11.98
CA PRO A 94 -2.47 -14.94 12.23
C PRO A 94 -1.97 -15.84 11.08
N ASN A 95 -2.75 -16.03 10.02
CA ASN A 95 -2.39 -16.93 8.92
C ASN A 95 -1.31 -16.32 8.01
N HIS A 96 -0.12 -16.92 8.01
CA HIS A 96 1.02 -16.47 7.22
C HIS A 96 0.82 -16.59 5.70
N GLU A 97 -0.03 -17.51 5.21
CA GLU A 97 -0.33 -17.61 3.79
C GLU A 97 -1.08 -16.38 3.27
N ILE A 98 -1.94 -15.81 4.13
CA ILE A 98 -2.69 -14.59 3.80
C ILE A 98 -1.74 -13.41 3.53
N GLN A 99 -0.57 -13.37 4.18
CA GLN A 99 0.43 -12.32 3.93
C GLN A 99 0.87 -12.32 2.47
N HIS A 100 1.14 -13.50 1.91
CA HIS A 100 1.54 -13.65 0.52
C HIS A 100 0.40 -13.26 -0.44
N TYR A 101 -0.80 -13.81 -0.24
CA TYR A 101 -1.95 -13.51 -1.12
C TYR A 101 -2.38 -12.05 -1.04
N ALA A 102 -2.33 -11.44 0.15
CA ALA A 102 -2.62 -10.03 0.35
C ALA A 102 -1.60 -9.14 -0.35
N SER A 103 -0.31 -9.48 -0.28
CA SER A 103 0.75 -8.76 -0.99
C SER A 103 0.58 -8.85 -2.50
N GLU A 104 0.30 -10.04 -3.05
CA GLU A 104 0.02 -10.23 -4.48
C GLU A 104 -1.19 -9.39 -4.93
N LEU A 105 -2.29 -9.45 -4.16
CA LEU A 105 -3.48 -8.65 -4.43
C LEU A 105 -3.19 -7.14 -4.37
N ALA A 106 -2.43 -6.69 -3.37
CA ALA A 106 -2.02 -5.30 -3.23
C ALA A 106 -1.20 -4.83 -4.45
N THR A 107 -0.23 -5.62 -4.92
CA THR A 107 0.54 -5.30 -6.12
C THR A 107 -0.37 -5.16 -7.35
N LYS A 108 -1.24 -6.14 -7.59
CA LYS A 108 -2.17 -6.09 -8.74
C LYS A 108 -3.10 -4.88 -8.68
N MET A 109 -3.63 -4.56 -7.50
CA MET A 109 -4.52 -3.42 -7.33
C MET A 109 -3.77 -2.09 -7.44
N LYS A 110 -2.54 -1.95 -6.91
CA LYS A 110 -1.71 -0.75 -7.12
C LYS A 110 -1.46 -0.51 -8.61
N THR A 111 -1.12 -1.56 -9.37
CA THR A 111 -0.99 -1.49 -10.84
C THR A 111 -2.28 -1.05 -11.51
N LEU A 112 -3.42 -1.64 -11.14
CA LEU A 112 -4.73 -1.26 -11.66
C LEU A 112 -5.00 0.24 -11.48
N ILE A 113 -4.74 0.79 -10.30
CA ILE A 113 -4.99 2.21 -10.00
C ILE A 113 -4.07 3.10 -10.83
N ASN A 114 -2.79 2.75 -10.97
CA ASN A 114 -1.83 3.51 -11.78
C ASN A 114 -2.23 3.53 -13.27
N GLU A 115 -2.56 2.36 -13.85
CA GLU A 115 -3.00 2.29 -15.25
C GLU A 115 -4.33 3.02 -15.48
N THR A 116 -5.28 2.89 -14.55
CA THR A 116 -6.58 3.56 -14.59
C THR A 116 -6.44 5.07 -14.67
N THR A 117 -5.59 5.62 -13.80
CA THR A 117 -5.38 7.06 -13.61
C THR A 117 -4.37 7.64 -14.60
N GLY A 118 -3.62 6.78 -15.30
CA GLY A 118 -2.59 7.16 -16.25
C GLY A 118 -1.39 7.86 -15.60
N VAL A 119 -1.23 7.72 -14.28
CA VAL A 119 -0.05 8.18 -13.55
C VAL A 119 0.80 6.97 -13.18
N GLY A 120 2.13 7.09 -13.35
CA GLY A 120 3.06 6.01 -12.98
C GLY A 120 3.11 5.83 -11.46
N GLU A 121 3.79 4.80 -10.97
CA GLU A 121 3.96 4.56 -9.52
C GLU A 121 4.44 5.80 -8.74
N LEU A 122 4.07 5.86 -7.46
CA LEU A 122 4.55 6.89 -6.56
C LEU A 122 6.08 6.88 -6.51
N LYS A 123 6.69 8.04 -6.72
CA LYS A 123 8.14 8.19 -6.62
C LYS A 123 8.54 8.38 -5.17
N VAL A 124 9.51 7.58 -4.72
CA VAL A 124 10.15 7.77 -3.42
C VAL A 124 10.96 9.07 -3.45
N VAL A 125 10.67 9.97 -2.53
CA VAL A 125 11.39 11.25 -2.36
C VAL A 125 12.39 11.22 -1.22
N ASN A 126 12.12 10.42 -0.19
CA ASN A 126 13.02 10.23 0.95
C ASN A 126 12.81 8.87 1.62
N VAL A 127 13.85 8.35 2.27
CA VAL A 127 13.80 7.15 3.10
C VAL A 127 14.42 7.48 4.44
N LYS A 128 13.74 7.16 5.54
CA LYS A 128 14.28 7.30 6.90
C LYS A 128 14.34 5.95 7.58
N LEU A 129 15.51 5.57 8.07
CA LEU A 129 15.70 4.43 8.96
C LEU A 129 15.73 4.93 10.41
N TYR A 130 14.70 4.61 11.17
CA TYR A 130 14.63 4.82 12.61
C TYR A 130 15.35 3.70 13.35
N SER A 131 16.36 4.07 14.13
CA SER A 131 17.36 3.16 14.69
C SER A 131 17.71 3.49 16.14
N THR A 132 18.49 2.62 16.77
CA THR A 132 19.28 2.90 17.98
C THR A 132 20.72 2.39 17.79
N HIS A 133 21.68 2.98 18.50
CA HIS A 133 23.11 2.65 18.40
C HIS A 133 23.42 1.21 18.78
N THR A 134 22.58 0.59 19.61
CA THR A 134 22.79 -0.76 20.13
C THR A 134 22.02 -1.84 19.36
N CYS A 135 21.19 -1.47 18.38
CA CYS A 135 20.33 -2.38 17.64
C CYS A 135 21.09 -3.11 16.50
N PRO A 136 21.33 -4.43 16.61
CA PRO A 136 22.06 -5.17 15.57
C PRO A 136 21.28 -5.24 14.26
N TYR A 137 19.96 -5.41 14.31
CA TYR A 137 19.11 -5.46 13.11
C TYR A 137 19.07 -4.13 12.36
N CYS A 138 19.14 -3.01 13.08
CA CYS A 138 19.18 -1.69 12.48
C CYS A 138 20.50 -1.47 11.72
N LYS A 139 21.61 -2.00 12.25
CA LYS A 139 22.88 -2.04 11.51
C LYS A 139 22.77 -2.90 10.26
N MET A 140 22.17 -4.09 10.36
CA MET A 140 21.97 -4.97 9.19
C MET A 140 21.14 -4.30 8.09
N GLU A 141 20.05 -3.62 8.48
CA GLU A 141 19.17 -2.91 7.55
C GLU A 141 19.88 -1.72 6.91
N LYS A 142 20.62 -0.94 7.69
CA LYS A 142 21.47 0.15 7.19
C LYS A 142 22.46 -0.35 6.16
N ASP A 143 23.24 -1.38 6.50
CA ASP A 143 24.23 -1.98 5.60
C ASP A 143 23.56 -2.49 4.30
N TRP A 144 22.35 -3.04 4.41
CA TRP A 144 21.57 -3.48 3.25
C TRP A 144 21.12 -2.31 2.38
N LEU A 145 20.61 -1.21 2.96
CA LEU A 145 20.20 -0.01 2.23
C LEU A 145 21.40 0.60 1.48
N GLU A 146 22.55 0.73 2.15
CA GLU A 146 23.79 1.26 1.56
C GLU A 146 24.28 0.38 0.41
N LYS A 147 24.27 -0.94 0.59
CA LYS A 147 24.67 -1.91 -0.45
C LYS A 147 23.81 -1.82 -1.71
N ASN A 148 22.52 -1.54 -1.56
CA ASN A 148 21.60 -1.37 -2.68
C ASN A 148 21.54 0.08 -3.20
N MET A 149 22.46 0.95 -2.75
CA MET A 149 22.54 2.36 -3.13
C MET A 149 21.26 3.15 -2.82
N VAL A 150 20.51 2.72 -1.81
CA VAL A 150 19.32 3.43 -1.34
C VAL A 150 19.76 4.60 -0.47
N LYS A 151 19.58 5.81 -0.99
CA LYS A 151 19.80 7.03 -0.22
C LYS A 151 18.77 7.11 0.90
N HIS A 152 19.24 7.19 2.14
CA HIS A 152 18.39 7.26 3.32
C HIS A 152 19.02 8.13 4.42
N GLU A 153 18.18 8.60 5.33
CA GLU A 153 18.57 9.24 6.58
C GLU A 153 18.51 8.21 7.72
N THR A 154 19.53 8.14 8.58
CA THR A 154 19.45 7.36 9.81
C THR A 154 19.09 8.28 10.97
N VAL A 155 17.96 8.01 11.63
CA VAL A 155 17.49 8.78 12.79
C VAL A 155 17.62 7.91 14.04
N TYR A 156 18.49 8.31 14.97
CA TYR A 156 18.65 7.62 16.24
C TYR A 156 17.61 8.10 17.25
N LEU A 157 16.65 7.24 17.58
CA LEU A 157 15.47 7.61 18.39
C LEU A 157 15.82 7.99 19.83
N GLU A 158 16.92 7.46 20.37
CA GLU A 158 17.41 7.79 21.71
C GLU A 158 17.93 9.23 21.83
N GLU A 159 18.26 9.86 20.71
CA GLU A 159 18.70 11.25 20.62
C GLU A 159 17.60 12.20 20.11
N ALA A 160 16.49 11.64 19.61
CA ALA A 160 15.40 12.36 18.97
C ALA A 160 14.02 11.98 19.56
N PRO A 161 13.67 12.41 20.79
CA PRO A 161 12.42 12.01 21.46
C PRO A 161 11.13 12.33 20.67
N LYS A 162 11.13 13.41 19.89
CA LYS A 162 9.99 13.78 19.04
C LYS A 162 9.79 12.80 17.88
N GLU A 163 10.87 12.30 17.30
CA GLU A 163 10.82 11.28 16.25
C GLU A 163 10.37 9.93 16.84
N ALA A 164 10.79 9.61 18.07
CA ALA A 164 10.32 8.40 18.76
C ALA A 164 8.80 8.44 18.98
N GLU A 165 8.27 9.57 19.46
CA GLU A 165 6.82 9.77 19.63
C GLU A 165 6.08 9.69 18.27
N TYR A 166 6.65 10.29 17.22
CA TYR A 166 6.09 10.23 15.87
C TYR A 166 6.01 8.80 15.34
N VAL A 167 7.07 7.99 15.49
CA VAL A 167 7.10 6.60 15.05
C VAL A 167 6.03 5.79 15.79
N VAL A 168 5.97 5.91 17.13
CA VAL A 168 4.96 5.20 17.94
C VAL A 168 3.55 5.61 17.54
N LYS A 169 3.29 6.91 17.34
CA LYS A 169 1.97 7.40 16.94
C LYS A 169 1.58 6.91 15.54
N SER A 170 2.52 6.84 14.60
CA SER A 170 2.26 6.51 13.20
C SER A 170 2.12 5.01 12.94
N THR A 171 2.79 4.19 13.76
CA THR A 171 2.94 2.73 13.54
C THR A 171 2.41 1.88 14.68
N GLY A 172 2.26 2.43 15.88
CA GLY A 172 2.04 1.66 17.12
C GLY A 172 3.28 0.95 17.64
N GLN A 173 4.40 0.99 16.91
CA GLN A 173 5.63 0.28 17.22
C GLN A 173 6.53 1.11 18.12
N MET A 174 6.96 0.53 19.24
CA MET A 174 7.95 1.14 20.16
C MET A 174 9.38 0.69 19.88
N GLY A 175 9.58 -0.41 19.16
CA GLY A 175 10.90 -0.96 18.84
C GLY A 175 11.46 -0.48 17.50
N VAL A 176 12.73 -0.82 17.25
CA VAL A 176 13.47 -0.56 16.00
C VAL A 176 13.99 -1.88 15.41
N PRO A 177 14.35 -1.96 14.11
CA PRO A 177 14.28 -0.89 13.11
C PRO A 177 12.85 -0.60 12.65
N VAL A 178 12.61 0.64 12.26
CA VAL A 178 11.42 1.05 11.50
C VAL A 178 11.89 1.92 10.36
N THR A 179 11.47 1.61 9.13
CA THR A 179 11.83 2.40 7.95
C THR A 179 10.61 3.09 7.39
N GLU A 180 10.67 4.42 7.29
CA GLU A 180 9.67 5.25 6.63
C GLU A 180 10.11 5.53 5.19
N ILE A 181 9.24 5.18 4.24
CA ILE A 181 9.40 5.43 2.82
C ILE A 181 8.43 6.53 2.44
N ILE A 182 8.98 7.72 2.16
CA ILE A 182 8.22 8.93 1.87
C ILE A 182 8.13 9.08 0.35
N TYR A 183 6.91 9.23 -0.15
CA TYR A 183 6.58 9.37 -1.56
C TYR A 183 6.23 10.82 -1.93
N GLU A 184 6.16 11.09 -3.23
CA GLU A 184 5.49 12.28 -3.74
C GLU A 184 4.04 12.39 -3.20
N ASP A 185 3.51 13.62 -3.10
CA ASP A 185 2.21 13.94 -2.49
C ASP A 185 2.10 13.76 -0.96
N ASN A 186 3.23 13.65 -0.25
CA ASN A 186 3.33 13.50 1.22
C ASN A 186 2.68 12.22 1.78
N GLU A 187 2.64 11.15 0.98
CA GLU A 187 2.32 9.82 1.49
C GLU A 187 3.57 9.13 2.05
N SER A 188 3.43 8.42 3.17
CA SER A 188 4.51 7.62 3.76
C SER A 188 4.05 6.19 4.00
N GLU A 189 4.83 5.19 3.57
CA GLU A 189 4.66 3.80 4.00
C GLU A 189 5.74 3.43 5.04
N PHE A 190 5.38 2.59 6.00
CA PHE A 190 6.30 2.14 7.05
C PHE A 190 6.58 0.65 6.93
N VAL A 191 7.85 0.28 7.05
CA VAL A 191 8.32 -1.10 7.18
C VAL A 191 8.79 -1.30 8.62
N ILE A 192 8.21 -2.27 9.32
CA ILE A 192 8.51 -2.55 10.73
C ILE A 192 9.43 -3.77 10.79
N GLY A 193 10.57 -3.63 11.45
CA GLY A 193 11.61 -4.65 11.48
C GLY A 193 12.39 -4.73 10.16
N PHE A 194 13.46 -5.53 10.17
CA PHE A 194 14.28 -5.74 8.96
C PHE A 194 13.61 -6.76 8.03
N ASP A 195 12.58 -6.31 7.31
CA ASP A 195 11.89 -7.08 6.28
C ASP A 195 12.54 -6.81 4.92
N ARG A 196 13.54 -7.64 4.59
CA ARG A 196 14.31 -7.51 3.35
C ARG A 196 13.44 -7.60 2.09
N ASP A 197 12.46 -8.49 2.07
CA ASP A 197 11.64 -8.71 0.87
C ASP A 197 10.71 -7.53 0.63
N LYS A 198 10.11 -6.99 1.71
CA LYS A 198 9.33 -5.76 1.63
C LYS A 198 10.17 -4.57 1.21
N LEU A 199 11.33 -4.35 1.84
CA LEU A 199 12.25 -3.27 1.46
C LEU A 199 12.72 -3.40 0.00
N ALA A 200 13.04 -4.61 -0.46
CA ALA A 200 13.42 -4.86 -1.85
C ALA A 200 12.30 -4.48 -2.81
N SER A 201 11.07 -4.96 -2.58
CA SER A 201 9.94 -4.66 -3.47
C SER A 201 9.59 -3.17 -3.55
N MET A 202 9.89 -2.40 -2.51
CA MET A 202 9.57 -0.97 -2.44
C MET A 202 10.69 -0.05 -2.92
N LEU A 203 11.96 -0.42 -2.69
CA LEU A 203 13.11 0.47 -2.87
C LEU A 203 14.09 0.01 -3.95
N VAL A 204 14.03 -1.25 -4.39
CA VAL A 204 14.98 -1.84 -5.34
C VAL A 204 14.22 -2.35 -6.56
N LYS A 205 14.46 -1.72 -7.71
CA LYS A 205 13.88 -2.08 -9.00
C LYS A 205 14.96 -2.39 -10.02
#